data_AF-A0A961JTI8-F1
#
_entry.id   AF-A0A961JTI8-F1
#
_cell.length_a   1.000
_cell.length_b   1.000
_cell.length_c   1.000
_cell.angle_alpha   90.00
_cell.angle_beta   90.00
_cell.angle_gamma   90.00
#
_symmetry.space_group_name_H-M   'P 1'
#
loop_
_entity.id
_entity.type
_entity.pdbx_description
1 polymer ?
#
loop_
_entity_poly.entity_id
_entity_poly.type
_entity_poly.pdbx_seq_one_letter_code
_entity_poly.pdbx_strand_id
1 'polypeptide(L)'
;GEMFDPALAGYWGATDHTQAMDTALAVIEASAAKVDGIKISLLSAEKEIAMRQRLPDGVVMYTGDDFNYPELIAGDDRGYSDALLGIFDPIAPVAARALGQLAAGDRAGYDATFAPTVPLSRHIFKAPTRFYKTGVVFMAYLTGHQDHFTMIGGQESARSTLHLAEIVRLANAAGLFADPELAAARARPVFAARGVEV
;
A
#
# COMPACT_ATOMS: atom_id res chain seq x y z
N GLY A 1 8.69 -1.69 8.81
CA GLY A 1 9.86 -0.99 9.33
C GLY A 1 9.46 0.25 10.12
N GLU A 2 10.46 0.99 10.57
CA GLU A 2 10.41 2.12 11.50
C GLU A 2 9.59 3.33 11.02
N MET A 3 9.39 3.46 9.71
CA MET A 3 8.54 4.49 9.09
C MET A 3 7.04 4.26 9.36
N PHE A 4 6.65 3.01 9.59
CA PHE A 4 5.31 2.62 10.01
C PHE A 4 5.16 2.59 11.53
N ASP A 5 6.18 2.10 12.23
CA ASP A 5 6.24 2.05 13.69
C ASP A 5 7.66 2.35 14.20
N PRO A 6 7.93 3.57 14.69
CA PRO A 6 9.26 3.96 15.17
C PRO A 6 9.81 3.09 16.31
N ALA A 7 8.95 2.40 17.07
CA ALA A 7 9.38 1.51 18.15
C ALA A 7 10.07 0.23 17.63
N LEU A 8 9.91 -0.08 16.35
CA LEU A 8 10.56 -1.22 15.69
C LEU A 8 11.91 -0.85 15.05
N ALA A 9 12.49 0.30 15.40
CA ALA A 9 13.83 0.65 14.93
C ALA A 9 14.85 -0.40 15.37
N GLY A 10 15.62 -0.93 14.42
CA GLY A 10 16.63 -1.96 14.68
C GLY A 10 16.07 -3.38 14.87
N TYR A 11 14.84 -3.64 14.44
CA TYR A 11 14.27 -4.99 14.46
C TYR A 11 15.20 -6.00 13.76
N TRP A 12 15.21 -7.25 14.24
CA TRP A 12 16.20 -8.28 13.90
C TRP A 12 17.64 -8.02 14.40
N GLY A 13 17.83 -7.05 15.29
CA GLY A 13 19.06 -6.86 16.06
C GLY A 13 20.12 -5.98 15.39
N ALA A 14 19.80 -5.33 14.26
CA ALA A 14 20.70 -4.43 13.56
C ALA A 14 19.96 -3.20 13.00
N THR A 15 20.63 -2.04 13.02
CA THR A 15 20.11 -0.81 12.38
C THR A 15 20.30 -0.81 10.87
N ASP A 16 21.31 -1.52 10.37
CA ASP A 16 21.50 -1.76 8.94
C ASP A 16 20.50 -2.83 8.46
N HIS A 17 19.63 -2.46 7.52
CA HIS A 17 18.60 -3.37 7.02
C HIS A 17 19.15 -4.59 6.27
N THR A 18 20.35 -4.50 5.69
CA THR A 18 21.01 -5.64 5.02
C THR A 18 21.45 -6.66 6.06
N GLN A 19 22.09 -6.20 7.14
CA GLN A 19 22.49 -7.08 8.26
C GLN A 19 21.27 -7.67 8.97
N ALA A 20 20.22 -6.87 9.20
CA ALA A 20 18.97 -7.33 9.78
C ALA A 20 18.28 -8.39 8.90
N MET A 21 18.37 -8.25 7.57
CA MET A 21 17.83 -9.20 6.59
C MET A 21 18.53 -10.57 6.69
N ASP A 22 19.83 -10.61 6.94
CA ASP A 22 20.56 -11.87 7.13
C ASP A 22 20.02 -12.66 8.33
N THR A 23 19.73 -11.98 9.44
CA THR A 23 19.09 -12.60 10.62
C THR A 23 17.69 -13.11 10.29
N ALA A 24 16.88 -12.32 9.59
CA ALA A 24 15.52 -12.73 9.21
C ALA A 24 15.53 -13.97 8.30
N LEU A 25 16.43 -14.01 7.31
CA LEU A 25 16.61 -15.15 6.42
C LEU A 25 17.07 -16.40 7.18
N ALA A 26 18.02 -16.28 8.10
CA ALA A 26 18.46 -17.41 8.92
C ALA A 26 17.33 -18.03 9.75
N VAL A 27 16.42 -17.20 10.29
CA VAL A 27 15.22 -17.68 11.02
C VAL A 27 14.26 -18.42 10.08
N ILE A 28 14.03 -17.87 8.88
CA ILE A 28 13.16 -18.49 7.86
C ILE A 28 13.75 -19.84 7.41
N GLU A 29 15.04 -19.89 7.08
CA GLU A 29 15.74 -21.11 6.67
C GLU A 29 15.64 -22.21 7.73
N ALA A 30 15.84 -21.88 9.00
CA ALA A 30 15.77 -22.83 10.10
C ALA A 30 14.35 -23.39 10.34
N SER A 31 13.31 -22.74 9.82
CA SER A 31 11.91 -23.09 10.04
C SER A 31 11.06 -23.08 8.78
N ALA A 32 11.66 -23.31 7.60
CA ALA A 32 11.00 -23.11 6.30
C ALA A 32 9.66 -23.86 6.18
N ALA A 33 9.58 -25.10 6.67
CA ALA A 33 8.34 -25.90 6.65
C ALA A 33 7.18 -25.32 7.49
N LYS A 34 7.43 -24.28 8.31
CA LYS A 34 6.43 -23.60 9.14
C LYS A 34 6.18 -22.16 8.70
N VAL A 35 6.87 -21.68 7.66
CA VAL A 35 6.79 -20.31 7.19
C VAL A 35 6.27 -20.34 5.77
N ASP A 36 5.00 -19.96 5.60
CA ASP A 36 4.39 -19.81 4.28
C ASP A 36 5.07 -18.69 3.47
N GLY A 37 5.37 -17.56 4.12
CA GLY A 37 6.05 -16.45 3.47
C GLY A 37 6.43 -15.34 4.44
N ILE A 38 7.06 -14.30 3.90
CA ILE A 38 7.39 -13.08 4.61
C ILE A 38 6.83 -11.86 3.89
N LYS A 39 6.20 -10.98 4.67
CA LYS A 39 5.90 -9.61 4.23
C LYS A 39 7.02 -8.65 4.62
N ILE A 40 7.58 -7.92 3.65
CA ILE A 40 8.53 -6.84 3.91
C ILE A 40 7.88 -5.46 3.72
N SER A 41 7.97 -4.61 4.75
CA SER A 41 7.42 -3.24 4.72
C SER A 41 8.49 -2.21 5.03
N LEU A 42 9.48 -2.11 4.12
CA LEU A 42 10.57 -1.14 4.18
C LEU A 42 10.45 -0.03 3.13
N LEU A 43 9.44 -0.09 2.25
CA LEU A 43 9.24 0.85 1.12
C LEU A 43 10.50 1.00 0.26
N SER A 44 11.17 -0.12 0.00
CA SER A 44 12.42 -0.20 -0.75
C SER A 44 12.40 -1.44 -1.63
N ALA A 45 12.00 -1.26 -2.89
CA ALA A 45 11.95 -2.33 -3.89
C ALA A 45 13.27 -3.09 -4.00
N GLU A 46 14.40 -2.37 -3.95
CA GLU A 46 15.75 -2.95 -4.03
C GLU A 46 16.02 -3.95 -2.89
N LYS A 47 15.60 -3.64 -1.65
CA LYS A 47 15.72 -4.56 -0.51
C LYS A 47 14.78 -5.75 -0.62
N GLU A 48 13.57 -5.55 -1.13
CA GLU A 48 12.63 -6.64 -1.36
C GLU A 48 13.15 -7.62 -2.42
N ILE A 49 13.65 -7.10 -3.55
CA ILE A 49 14.24 -7.90 -4.63
C ILE A 49 15.47 -8.67 -4.12
N ALA A 50 16.34 -8.02 -3.35
CA ALA A 50 17.49 -8.69 -2.74
C ALA A 50 17.06 -9.83 -1.79
N MET A 51 15.98 -9.64 -1.02
CA MET A 51 15.48 -10.65 -0.10
C MET A 51 14.80 -11.81 -0.82
N ARG A 52 13.93 -11.56 -1.81
CA ARG A 52 13.17 -12.63 -2.49
C ARG A 52 14.06 -13.60 -3.25
N GLN A 53 15.19 -13.13 -3.77
CA GLN A 53 16.20 -13.97 -4.45
C GLN A 53 16.93 -14.93 -3.50
N ARG A 54 16.78 -14.76 -2.19
CA ARG A 54 17.45 -15.54 -1.14
C ARG A 54 16.47 -16.40 -0.33
N LEU A 55 15.17 -16.34 -0.61
CA LEU A 55 14.19 -17.13 0.13
C LEU A 55 14.34 -18.63 -0.19
N PRO A 56 14.16 -19.53 0.79
CA PRO A 56 14.10 -20.97 0.53
C PRO A 56 12.92 -21.33 -0.38
N ASP A 57 13.07 -22.42 -1.13
CA ASP A 57 11.99 -22.97 -1.95
C ASP A 57 10.71 -23.16 -1.12
N GLY A 58 9.58 -22.68 -1.67
CA GLY A 58 8.27 -22.77 -1.03
C GLY A 58 7.96 -21.65 -0.04
N VAL A 59 8.90 -20.75 0.28
CA VAL A 59 8.64 -19.56 1.10
C VAL A 59 8.33 -18.36 0.20
N VAL A 60 7.13 -17.81 0.33
CA VAL A 60 6.61 -16.71 -0.50
C VAL A 60 7.17 -15.34 -0.06
N MET A 61 7.53 -14.49 -1.02
CA MET A 61 7.71 -13.06 -0.77
C MET A 61 6.36 -12.36 -0.94
N TYR A 62 5.83 -11.80 0.14
CA TYR A 62 4.68 -10.89 0.08
C TYR A 62 5.18 -9.44 0.05
N THR A 63 4.97 -8.72 -1.06
CA THR A 63 5.27 -7.29 -1.09
C THR A 63 4.40 -6.56 -0.08
N GLY A 64 5.07 -5.75 0.74
CA GLY A 64 4.45 -4.75 1.61
C GLY A 64 4.88 -3.34 1.21
N ASP A 65 5.31 -3.16 -0.04
CA ASP A 65 5.77 -1.89 -0.61
C ASP A 65 4.65 -1.21 -1.42
N ASP A 66 3.87 -0.38 -0.72
CA ASP A 66 2.78 0.39 -1.34
C ASP A 66 3.29 1.47 -2.33
N PHE A 67 4.60 1.70 -2.48
CA PHE A 67 5.16 2.65 -3.46
C PHE A 67 5.48 2.02 -4.81
N ASN A 68 5.79 0.72 -4.81
CA ASN A 68 6.39 0.02 -5.95
C ASN A 68 5.70 -1.30 -6.30
N TYR A 69 4.55 -1.59 -5.66
CA TYR A 69 3.83 -2.85 -5.81
C TYR A 69 3.60 -3.34 -7.25
N PRO A 70 3.27 -2.51 -8.28
CA PRO A 70 2.99 -3.08 -9.60
C PRO A 70 4.21 -3.77 -10.20
N GLU A 71 5.39 -3.18 -10.04
CA GLU A 71 6.64 -3.73 -10.54
C GLU A 71 7.03 -5.00 -9.77
N LEU A 72 6.90 -4.96 -8.45
CA LEU A 72 7.27 -6.08 -7.57
C LEU A 72 6.38 -7.31 -7.80
N ILE A 73 5.07 -7.09 -8.00
CA ILE A 73 4.09 -8.13 -8.30
C ILE A 73 4.28 -8.69 -9.72
N ALA A 74 4.54 -7.83 -10.70
CA ALA A 74 4.78 -8.32 -12.07
C ALA A 74 6.09 -9.12 -12.18
N GLY A 75 7.06 -8.81 -11.31
CA GLY A 75 8.33 -9.50 -11.24
C GLY A 75 9.32 -9.13 -12.33
N ASP A 76 10.45 -9.83 -12.28
CA ASP A 76 11.55 -9.79 -13.22
C ASP A 76 11.90 -11.20 -13.70
N ASP A 77 12.97 -11.35 -14.48
CA ASP A 77 13.43 -12.64 -15.03
C ASP A 77 13.81 -13.68 -13.95
N ARG A 78 13.96 -13.26 -12.68
CA ARG A 78 14.33 -14.12 -11.55
C ARG A 78 13.15 -14.45 -10.64
N GLY A 79 12.04 -13.72 -10.73
CA GLY A 79 10.83 -14.01 -9.96
C GLY A 79 9.96 -12.79 -9.69
N TYR A 80 8.89 -13.02 -8.95
CA TYR A 80 7.90 -12.02 -8.55
C TYR A 80 7.64 -12.09 -7.04
N SER A 81 6.90 -11.11 -6.54
CA SER A 81 6.39 -11.10 -5.17
C SER A 81 4.86 -11.24 -5.21
N ASP A 82 4.28 -12.05 -4.32
CA ASP A 82 2.85 -11.98 -4.03
C ASP A 82 2.53 -10.68 -3.27
N ALA A 83 1.26 -10.42 -2.94
CA ALA A 83 0.84 -9.14 -2.40
C ALA A 83 0.15 -9.24 -1.04
N LEU A 84 0.62 -8.48 -0.06
CA LEU A 84 -0.09 -8.21 1.19
C LEU A 84 0.04 -6.72 1.50
N LEU A 85 -0.80 -5.91 0.84
CA LEU A 85 -0.63 -4.46 0.73
C LEU A 85 -1.76 -3.68 1.42
N GLY A 86 -1.42 -2.52 1.98
CA GLY A 86 -2.42 -1.61 2.53
C GLY A 86 -3.17 -0.85 1.44
N ILE A 87 -2.50 -0.53 0.32
CA ILE A 87 -3.14 0.16 -0.80
C ILE A 87 -4.21 -0.68 -1.49
N PHE A 88 -4.13 -2.01 -1.42
CA PHE A 88 -5.14 -2.89 -2.03
C PHE A 88 -6.53 -2.71 -1.43
N ASP A 89 -6.66 -2.19 -0.20
CA ASP A 89 -7.96 -1.86 0.41
C ASP A 89 -8.70 -0.79 -0.41
N PRO A 90 -8.22 0.47 -0.52
CA PRO A 90 -8.93 1.52 -1.24
C PRO A 90 -8.97 1.33 -2.77
N ILE A 91 -8.18 0.40 -3.34
CA ILE A 91 -8.18 0.11 -4.79
C ILE A 91 -8.67 -1.31 -5.11
N ALA A 92 -9.32 -2.01 -4.18
CA ALA A 92 -9.61 -3.44 -4.31
C ALA A 92 -10.21 -3.87 -5.67
N PRO A 93 -11.21 -3.16 -6.26
CA PRO A 93 -11.73 -3.52 -7.58
C PRO A 93 -10.69 -3.39 -8.71
N VAL A 94 -9.84 -2.37 -8.65
CA VAL A 94 -8.76 -2.14 -9.62
C VAL A 94 -7.66 -3.19 -9.45
N ALA A 95 -7.28 -3.52 -8.22
CA ALA A 95 -6.32 -4.57 -7.93
C ALA A 95 -6.81 -5.94 -8.43
N ALA A 96 -8.06 -6.30 -8.18
CA ALA A 96 -8.65 -7.55 -8.68
C ALA A 96 -8.61 -7.62 -10.21
N ARG A 97 -8.94 -6.53 -10.90
CA ARG A 97 -8.87 -6.46 -12.37
C ARG A 97 -7.43 -6.62 -12.86
N ALA A 98 -6.49 -5.86 -12.31
CA ALA A 98 -5.09 -5.92 -12.72
C ALA A 98 -4.51 -7.33 -12.54
N LEU A 99 -4.70 -7.92 -11.37
CA LEU A 99 -4.21 -9.28 -11.08
C LEU A 99 -4.84 -10.32 -12.02
N GLY A 100 -6.13 -10.17 -12.37
CA GLY A 100 -6.78 -11.00 -13.38
C GLY A 100 -6.16 -10.85 -14.77
N GLN A 101 -5.81 -9.63 -15.18
CA GLN A 101 -5.11 -9.37 -16.45
C GLN A 101 -3.72 -10.01 -16.46
N LEU A 102 -2.95 -9.86 -15.37
CA LEU A 102 -1.64 -10.49 -15.24
C LEU A 102 -1.72 -12.01 -15.31
N ALA A 103 -2.70 -12.61 -14.62
CA ALA A 103 -2.94 -14.06 -14.66
C ALA A 103 -3.33 -14.56 -16.07
N ALA A 104 -3.94 -13.70 -16.89
CA ALA A 104 -4.26 -13.98 -18.29
C ALA A 104 -3.08 -13.70 -19.26
N GLY A 105 -1.92 -13.26 -18.76
CA GLY A 105 -0.75 -12.88 -19.57
C GLY A 105 -0.85 -11.49 -20.20
N ASP A 106 -1.87 -10.70 -19.87
CA ASP A 106 -2.06 -9.32 -20.36
C ASP A 106 -1.27 -8.32 -19.52
N ARG A 107 0.06 -8.31 -19.73
CA ARG A 107 0.96 -7.38 -19.01
C ARG A 107 0.64 -5.92 -19.32
N ALA A 108 0.32 -5.59 -20.58
CA ALA A 108 0.00 -4.23 -20.97
C ALA A 108 -1.26 -3.71 -20.28
N GLY A 109 -2.30 -4.53 -20.18
CA GLY A 109 -3.52 -4.22 -19.45
C GLY A 109 -3.31 -4.11 -17.95
N TYR A 110 -2.50 -5.00 -17.36
CA TYR A 110 -2.06 -4.89 -15.96
C TYR A 110 -1.40 -3.55 -15.68
N ASP A 111 -0.39 -3.18 -16.49
CA ASP A 111 0.36 -1.93 -16.32
C ASP A 111 -0.57 -0.72 -16.49
N ALA A 112 -1.44 -0.73 -17.50
CA ALA A 112 -2.41 0.35 -17.73
C ALA A 112 -3.44 0.48 -16.60
N THR A 113 -3.89 -0.64 -16.02
CA THR A 113 -4.84 -0.65 -14.90
C THR A 113 -4.22 -0.09 -13.63
N PHE A 114 -2.98 -0.46 -13.30
CA PHE A 114 -2.32 0.00 -12.07
C PHE A 114 -1.67 1.38 -12.19
N ALA A 115 -1.16 1.78 -13.35
CA ALA A 115 -0.44 3.04 -13.54
C ALA A 115 -1.11 4.26 -12.87
N PRO A 116 -2.42 4.52 -13.02
CA PRO A 116 -3.02 5.72 -12.44
C PRO A 116 -3.22 5.62 -10.91
N THR A 117 -3.14 4.42 -10.33
CA THR A 117 -3.27 4.21 -8.87
C THR A 117 -1.96 4.43 -8.10
N VAL A 118 -0.81 4.36 -8.76
CA VAL A 118 0.51 4.52 -8.12
C VAL A 118 0.69 5.92 -7.51
N PRO A 119 0.36 7.03 -8.19
CA PRO A 119 0.44 8.37 -7.59
C PRO A 119 -0.42 8.51 -6.34
N LEU A 120 -1.65 7.98 -6.37
CA LEU A 120 -2.54 7.96 -5.20
C LEU A 120 -1.90 7.20 -4.04
N SER A 121 -1.37 6.00 -4.31
CA SER A 121 -0.73 5.18 -3.29
C SER A 121 0.43 5.90 -2.62
N ARG A 122 1.36 6.42 -3.43
CA ARG A 122 2.52 7.17 -2.94
C ARG A 122 2.09 8.37 -2.10
N HIS A 123 1.01 9.06 -2.48
CA HIS A 123 0.49 10.19 -1.72
C HIS A 123 -0.17 9.78 -0.39
N ILE A 124 -0.94 8.69 -0.36
CA ILE A 124 -1.53 8.14 0.88
C ILE A 124 -0.41 7.76 1.86
N PHE A 125 0.65 7.10 1.38
CA PHE A 125 1.74 6.58 2.19
C PHE A 125 2.93 7.54 2.38
N LYS A 126 2.87 8.77 1.84
CA LYS A 126 3.97 9.74 1.99
C LYS A 126 4.25 10.09 3.45
N ALA A 127 5.49 10.51 3.72
CA ALA A 127 5.91 10.88 5.07
C ALA A 127 4.97 11.93 5.73
N PRO A 128 4.66 11.79 7.03
CA PRO A 128 4.96 10.67 7.92
C PRO A 128 4.08 9.43 7.61
N THR A 129 4.70 8.33 7.20
CA THR A 129 4.04 7.16 6.61
C THR A 129 3.07 6.45 7.55
N ARG A 130 3.33 6.42 8.86
CA ARG A 130 2.44 5.82 9.87
C ARG A 130 0.97 6.28 9.81
N PHE A 131 0.70 7.46 9.24
CA PHE A 131 -0.65 8.03 9.05
C PHE A 131 -1.27 7.72 7.67
N TYR A 132 -0.77 6.73 6.93
CA TYR A 132 -1.40 6.29 5.69
C TYR A 132 -2.86 5.84 5.89
N LYS A 133 -3.16 5.27 7.08
CA LYS A 133 -4.48 4.76 7.46
C LYS A 133 -5.56 5.84 7.37
N THR A 134 -5.21 7.10 7.62
CA THR A 134 -6.13 8.24 7.44
C THR A 134 -6.60 8.36 6.00
N GLY A 135 -5.70 8.17 5.03
CA GLY A 135 -6.05 8.19 3.62
C GLY A 135 -6.87 6.98 3.18
N VAL A 136 -6.54 5.79 3.71
CA VAL A 136 -7.31 4.55 3.46
C VAL A 136 -8.76 4.70 3.96
N VAL A 137 -8.94 5.10 5.21
CA VAL A 137 -10.29 5.28 5.78
C VAL A 137 -11.03 6.43 5.12
N PHE A 138 -10.33 7.49 4.71
CA PHE A 138 -10.96 8.58 3.94
C PHE A 138 -11.49 8.08 2.60
N MET A 139 -10.73 7.24 1.88
CA MET A 139 -11.20 6.59 0.65
C MET A 139 -12.44 5.72 0.91
N ALA A 140 -12.42 4.88 1.95
CA ALA A 140 -13.57 4.05 2.34
C ALA A 140 -14.82 4.88 2.66
N TYR A 141 -14.66 6.03 3.31
CA TYR A 141 -15.75 6.97 3.56
C TYR A 141 -16.30 7.55 2.25
N LEU A 142 -15.42 8.02 1.34
CA LEU A 142 -15.83 8.62 0.07
C LEU A 142 -16.52 7.63 -0.87
N THR A 143 -16.12 6.35 -0.86
CA THR A 143 -16.71 5.29 -1.67
C THR A 143 -17.91 4.61 -1.01
N GLY A 144 -18.35 5.10 0.16
CA GLY A 144 -19.58 4.65 0.81
C GLY A 144 -19.47 3.31 1.56
N HIS A 145 -18.26 2.84 1.89
CA HIS A 145 -18.08 1.67 2.75
C HIS A 145 -18.35 1.95 4.24
N GLN A 146 -18.45 3.23 4.62
CA GLN A 146 -18.81 3.69 5.97
C GLN A 146 -19.47 5.07 5.93
N ASP A 147 -20.26 5.42 6.93
CA ASP A 147 -21.07 6.65 6.95
C ASP A 147 -20.43 7.85 7.66
N HIS A 148 -19.26 7.67 8.26
CA HIS A 148 -18.53 8.73 8.96
C HIS A 148 -17.04 8.70 8.63
N PHE A 149 -16.37 9.85 8.75
CA PHE A 149 -14.91 9.94 8.74
C PHE A 149 -14.39 10.17 10.16
N THR A 150 -14.48 9.13 10.97
CA THR A 150 -14.00 9.09 12.37
C THR A 150 -13.20 7.82 12.54
N MET A 151 -12.04 7.92 13.16
CA MET A 151 -11.08 6.83 13.28
C MET A 151 -10.74 6.57 14.75
N ILE A 152 -10.33 5.32 15.01
CA ILE A 152 -9.72 4.96 16.29
C ILE A 152 -8.55 5.91 16.58
N GLY A 153 -8.48 6.40 17.81
CA GLY A 153 -7.45 7.34 18.25
C GLY A 153 -7.55 8.74 17.65
N GLY A 154 -8.67 9.10 17.03
CA GLY A 154 -8.89 10.43 16.44
C GLY A 154 -8.01 10.71 15.21
N GLN A 155 -7.58 9.65 14.52
CA GLN A 155 -6.61 9.72 13.42
C GLN A 155 -7.18 10.32 12.12
N GLU A 156 -8.47 10.64 12.05
CA GLU A 156 -9.09 11.39 10.95
C GLU A 156 -8.49 12.80 10.78
N SER A 157 -7.82 13.31 11.83
CA SER A 157 -7.14 14.61 11.85
C SER A 157 -5.62 14.53 11.59
N ALA A 158 -5.06 13.32 11.40
CA ALA A 158 -3.61 13.11 11.27
C ALA A 158 -3.03 13.49 9.89
N ARG A 159 -3.89 13.87 8.92
CA ARG A 159 -3.50 14.39 7.61
C ARG A 159 -4.15 15.75 7.37
N SER A 160 -3.43 16.66 6.71
CA SER A 160 -3.89 18.02 6.44
C SER A 160 -5.05 18.06 5.44
N THR A 161 -5.80 19.17 5.44
CA THR A 161 -6.85 19.44 4.44
C THR A 161 -6.34 19.31 3.01
N LEU A 162 -5.15 19.84 2.72
CA LEU A 162 -4.52 19.75 1.40
C LEU A 162 -4.17 18.30 1.04
N HIS A 163 -3.77 17.49 2.02
CA HIS A 163 -3.52 16.06 1.80
C HIS A 163 -4.80 15.33 1.38
N LEU A 164 -5.90 15.56 2.11
CA LEU A 164 -7.20 14.96 1.81
C LEU A 164 -7.74 15.43 0.45
N ALA A 165 -7.63 16.72 0.12
CA ALA A 165 -8.05 17.25 -1.18
C ALA A 165 -7.29 16.59 -2.34
N GLU A 166 -5.99 16.34 -2.15
CA GLU A 166 -5.19 15.68 -3.16
C GLU A 166 -5.50 14.19 -3.30
N ILE A 167 -5.91 13.51 -2.21
CA ILE A 167 -6.48 12.16 -2.33
C ILE A 167 -7.70 12.16 -3.26
N VAL A 168 -8.63 13.12 -3.11
CA VAL A 168 -9.81 13.21 -3.97
C VAL A 168 -9.40 13.35 -5.45
N ARG A 169 -8.45 14.24 -5.76
CA ARG A 169 -7.98 14.45 -7.13
C ARG A 169 -7.34 13.20 -7.72
N LEU A 170 -6.42 12.58 -6.99
CA LEU A 170 -5.70 11.40 -7.46
C LEU A 170 -6.61 10.17 -7.56
N ALA A 171 -7.56 10.00 -6.65
CA ALA A 171 -8.55 8.93 -6.71
C ALA A 171 -9.52 9.11 -7.89
N ASN A 172 -9.93 10.34 -8.19
CA ASN A 172 -10.71 10.64 -9.38
C ASN A 172 -9.92 10.36 -10.67
N ALA A 173 -8.66 10.80 -10.74
CA ALA A 173 -7.77 10.52 -11.88
C ALA A 173 -7.52 9.02 -12.07
N ALA A 174 -7.55 8.24 -10.97
CA ALA A 174 -7.47 6.79 -10.98
C ALA A 174 -8.80 6.08 -11.27
N GLY A 175 -9.90 6.80 -11.44
CA GLY A 175 -11.22 6.23 -11.74
C GLY A 175 -11.79 5.39 -10.60
N LEU A 176 -11.47 5.72 -9.34
CA LEU A 176 -11.86 4.91 -8.17
C LEU A 176 -13.24 5.24 -7.62
N PHE A 177 -13.87 6.33 -8.06
CA PHE A 177 -15.22 6.69 -7.64
C PHE A 177 -16.25 6.10 -8.60
N ALA A 178 -16.88 5.00 -8.19
CA ALA A 178 -18.02 4.43 -8.92
C ALA A 178 -19.21 5.39 -8.99
N ASP A 179 -19.41 6.19 -7.94
CA ASP A 179 -20.37 7.30 -7.87
C ASP A 179 -19.62 8.60 -7.49
N PRO A 180 -19.21 9.40 -8.49
CA PRO A 180 -18.51 10.67 -8.25
C PRO A 180 -19.35 11.71 -7.49
N GLU A 181 -20.68 11.70 -7.65
CA GLU A 181 -21.57 12.63 -6.96
C GLU A 181 -21.67 12.28 -5.47
N LEU A 182 -21.74 10.98 -5.14
CA LEU A 182 -21.65 10.52 -3.74
C LEU A 182 -20.30 10.93 -3.12
N ALA A 183 -19.19 10.70 -3.83
CA ALA A 183 -17.87 11.08 -3.35
C ALA A 183 -17.77 12.59 -3.09
N ALA A 184 -18.28 13.41 -4.02
CA ALA A 184 -18.32 14.86 -3.85
C ALA A 184 -19.21 15.29 -2.68
N ALA A 185 -20.43 14.74 -2.58
CA ALA A 185 -21.38 15.03 -1.51
C ALA A 185 -20.81 14.67 -0.12
N ARG A 186 -20.02 13.61 -0.02
CA ARG A 186 -19.33 13.17 1.20
C ARG A 186 -18.07 14.00 1.49
N ALA A 187 -17.33 14.41 0.47
CA ALA A 187 -16.17 15.27 0.61
C ALA A 187 -16.54 16.68 1.11
N ARG A 188 -17.65 17.26 0.64
CA ARG A 188 -18.11 18.62 0.99
C ARG A 188 -18.14 18.92 2.48
N PRO A 189 -18.85 18.17 3.35
CA PRO A 189 -18.90 18.47 4.79
C PRO A 189 -17.52 18.38 5.46
N VAL A 190 -16.63 17.50 4.97
CA VAL A 190 -15.25 17.37 5.47
C VAL A 190 -14.47 18.68 5.21
N PHE A 191 -14.60 19.27 4.03
CA PHE A 191 -13.93 20.52 3.68
C PHE A 191 -14.62 21.77 4.26
N ALA A 192 -15.96 21.78 4.31
CA ALA A 192 -16.74 22.87 4.91
C ALA A 192 -16.42 23.04 6.40
N ALA A 193 -16.25 21.95 7.14
CA ALA A 193 -15.81 21.98 8.54
C ALA A 193 -14.42 22.62 8.75
N ARG A 194 -13.65 22.81 7.66
CA ARG A 194 -12.32 23.43 7.63
C ARG A 194 -12.35 24.80 6.93
N GLY A 195 -13.54 25.36 6.68
CA GLY A 195 -13.71 26.67 6.05
C GLY A 195 -13.44 26.70 4.55
N VAL A 196 -13.58 25.56 3.85
CA VAL A 196 -13.35 25.45 2.41
C VAL A 196 -14.64 25.01 1.71
N GLU A 197 -15.06 25.75 0.69
CA GLU A 197 -16.17 25.38 -0.20
C GLU A 197 -15.66 24.60 -1.42
N VAL A 198 -16.36 23.53 -1.81
CA VAL A 198 -15.96 22.58 -2.88
C VAL A 198 -17.15 22.11 -3.69
#